data_AF-A0A848DH23-F1
#
_entry.id   AF-A0A848DH23-F1
#
_cell.length_a   1.000
_cell.length_b   1.000
_cell.length_c   1.000
_cell.angle_alpha   90.00
_cell.angle_beta   90.00
_cell.angle_gamma   90.00
#
_symmetry.space_group_name_H-M   'P 1'
#
loop_
_entity.id
_entity.type
_entity.pdbx_description
1 polymer ?
#
loop_
_entity_poly.entity_id
_entity_poly.type
_entity_poly.pdbx_seq_one_letter_code
_entity_poly.pdbx_strand_id
1 'polypeptide(L)' 'MSREIEKRLRMLADDYAEALNRAVAEGREDLVEQLAAEYPDAALRVLTEAA' A
#
# COMPACT_ATOMS: atom_id res chain seq x y z
N MET A 1 -17.46 -2.52 12.05
CA MET A 1 -16.42 -1.55 11.65
C MET A 1 -15.07 -2.20 11.37
N SER A 2 -14.47 -2.96 12.30
CA SER A 2 -13.08 -3.45 12.13
C SER A 2 -12.84 -4.39 10.94
N ARG A 3 -13.75 -5.33 10.63
CA ARG A 3 -13.54 -6.32 9.54
C ARG A 3 -13.43 -5.71 8.14
N GLU A 4 -14.17 -4.64 7.86
CA GLU A 4 -14.10 -3.99 6.55
C GLU A 4 -12.80 -3.20 6.40
N ILE A 5 -12.36 -2.52 7.47
CA ILE A 5 -11.07 -1.83 7.53
C ILE A 5 -9.92 -2.84 7.36
N GLU A 6 -9.98 -3.97 8.05
CA GLU A 6 -9.00 -5.04 7.93
C GLU A 6 -8.92 -5.57 6.49
N LYS A 7 -10.07 -5.79 5.84
CA LYS A 7 -10.13 -6.21 4.44
C LYS A 7 -9.52 -5.17 3.49
N ARG A 8 -9.84 -3.88 3.68
CA ARG A 8 -9.29 -2.78 2.88
C ARG A 8 -7.79 -2.63 3.05
N LEU A 9 -7.28 -2.74 4.28
CA LEU A 9 -5.84 -2.71 4.56
C LEU A 9 -5.12 -3.93 3.97
N ARG A 10 -5.74 -5.11 4.02
CA ARG A 10 -5.18 -6.31 3.41
C ARG A 10 -5.02 -6.16 1.90
N MET A 11 -6.08 -5.69 1.23
CA MET A 11 -6.05 -5.43 -0.21
C MET A 11 -4.99 -4.38 -0.56
N LEU A 12 -4.91 -3.28 0.18
CA LEU A 12 -3.87 -2.26 -0.01
C LEU A 12 -2.45 -2.83 0.15
N ALA A 13 -2.24 -3.70 1.14
CA ALA A 13 -0.95 -4.34 1.37
C ALA A 13 -0.57 -5.32 0.24
N ASP A 14 -1.55 -6.08 -0.26
CA ASP A 14 -1.34 -7.01 -1.37
C ASP A 14 -0.98 -6.24 -2.67
N ASP A 15 -1.72 -5.17 -2.98
CA ASP A 15 -1.45 -4.31 -4.14
C ASP A 15 -0.07 -3.63 -4.05
N TYR A 16 0.29 -3.10 -2.87
CA TYR A 16 1.61 -2.52 -2.62
C TYR A 16 2.72 -3.54 -2.81
N ALA A 17 2.56 -4.76 -2.27
CA ALA A 17 3.55 -5.80 -2.39
C ALA A 17 3.76 -6.24 -3.85
N GLU A 18 2.68 -6.37 -4.63
CA GLU A 18 2.78 -6.66 -6.06
C GLU A 18 3.55 -5.57 -6.81
N ALA A 19 3.16 -4.30 -6.62
CA ALA A 19 3.80 -3.17 -7.28
C ALA A 19 5.29 -3.04 -6.90
N LEU A 20 5.60 -3.20 -5.61
CA LEU A 20 6.97 -3.15 -5.10
C LEU A 20 7.83 -4.28 -5.67
N ASN A 21 7.32 -5.52 -5.63
CA ASN A 21 8.05 -6.67 -6.17
C ASN A 21 8.34 -6.50 -7.67
N ARG A 22 7.38 -5.96 -8.42
CA ARG A 22 7.56 -5.63 -9.84
C ARG A 22 8.62 -4.55 -10.03
N ALA A 23 8.56 -3.45 -9.27
CA ALA A 23 9.55 -2.37 -9.35
C ALA A 23 10.97 -2.87 -9.05
N VAL A 24 11.11 -3.70 -8.01
CA VAL A 24 12.39 -4.35 -7.66
C VAL A 24 12.87 -5.27 -8.80
N ALA A 25 12.00 -6.11 -9.35
CA ALA A 25 12.35 -7.00 -10.46
C ALA A 25 12.78 -6.25 -11.73
N GLU A 26 12.20 -5.07 -11.96
CA GLU A 26 12.52 -4.18 -13.09
C GLU A 26 13.72 -3.24 -12.80
N GLY A 27 14.30 -3.27 -11.60
CA GLY A 27 15.41 -2.38 -11.21
C GLY A 27 15.02 -0.91 -11.11
N ARG A 28 13.74 -0.62 -10.86
CA ARG A 28 13.17 0.73 -10.78
C ARG A 28 13.23 1.28 -9.36
N GLU A 29 14.44 1.65 -8.92
CA GLU A 29 14.68 2.18 -7.57
C GLU A 29 13.87 3.46 -7.28
N ASP A 30 13.67 4.30 -8.30
CA ASP A 30 12.81 5.49 -8.24
C ASP A 30 11.37 5.15 -7.83
N LEU A 31 10.83 4.09 -8.42
CA LEU A 31 9.48 3.63 -8.16
C LEU A 31 9.37 2.94 -6.80
N VAL A 32 10.41 2.21 -6.38
CA VAL A 32 10.49 1.61 -5.04
C VAL A 32 10.42 2.69 -3.96
N GLU A 33 11.20 3.76 -4.09
CA GLU A 33 11.20 4.89 -3.17
C GLU A 33 9.83 5.59 -3.13
N GLN A 34 9.23 5.82 -4.30
CA GLN A 34 7.91 6.43 -4.40
C GLN A 34 6.84 5.57 -3.70
N LEU A 35 6.78 4.28 -4.01
CA LEU A 35 5.81 3.37 -3.41
C LEU A 35 5.95 3.32 -1.88
N ALA A 36 7.19 3.26 -1.39
CA ALA A 36 7.47 3.24 0.05
C ALA A 36 7.06 4.55 0.75
N ALA A 37 7.20 5.69 0.08
CA ALA A 37 6.79 6.98 0.59
C ALA A 37 5.25 7.15 0.62
N GLU A 38 4.54 6.61 -0.36
CA GLU A 38 3.08 6.77 -0.49
C GLU A 38 2.26 5.78 0.37
N TYR A 39 2.79 4.59 0.64
CA TYR A 39 2.06 3.52 1.34
C TYR A 39 1.54 3.91 2.74
N PRO A 40 2.32 4.58 3.62
CA PRO A 40 1.84 4.99 4.94
C PRO A 40 0.63 5.94 4.87
N ASP A 41 0.66 6.91 3.95
CA ASP A 41 -0.44 7.86 3.75
C ASP A 41 -1.69 7.16 3.21
N ALA A 42 -1.51 6.21 2.27
CA ALA A 42 -2.61 5.39 1.77
C ALA A 42 -3.26 4.55 2.89
N ALA A 43 -2.45 3.95 3.76
CA ALA A 43 -2.94 3.20 4.92
C ALA A 43 -3.68 4.10 5.91
N LEU A 44 -3.16 5.30 6.17
CA LEU A 44 -3.82 6.28 7.04
C LEU A 44 -5.18 6.73 6.47
N ARG A 45 -5.30 6.93 5.16
CA ARG A 45 -6.59 7.23 4.51
C ARG A 45 -7.60 6.11 4.74
N VAL A 46 -7.21 4.84 4.59
CA VAL A 46 -8.11 3.70 4.87
C VAL A 46 -8.58 3.70 6.33
N LEU A 47 -7.69 4.02 7.27
CA LEU A 47 -8.04 4.08 8.69
C LEU A 47 -8.96 5.26 9.04
N THR A 48 -8.80 6.40 8.37
CA THR A 48 -9.53 7.65 8.68
C THR A 48 -10.85 7.79 7.93
N GLU A 49 -10.95 7.31 6.69
CA GLU A 49 -12.20 7.30 5.91
C GLU A 49 -13.26 6.33 6.47
N ALA A 50 -12.84 5.41 7.34
CA ALA A 50 -13.72 4.43 7.95
C ALA A 50 -14.14 4.79 9.38
N ALA A 51 -13.65 5.92 9.92
CA ALA A 51 -14.02 6.48 11.22
C ALA A 51 -15.24 7.41 11.10
#